data_AF-A0A260ZSW7-F1
#
_entry.id   AF-A0A260ZSW7-F1
#
_cell.length_a   1.000
_cell.length_b   1.000
_cell.length_c   1.000
_cell.angle_alpha   90.00
_cell.angle_beta   90.00
_cell.angle_gamma   90.00
#
_symmetry.space_group_name_H-M   'P 1'
#
loop_
_entity.id
_entity.type
_entity.pdbx_description
1 polymer ?
#
loop_
_entity_poly.entity_id
_entity_poly.type
_entity_poly.pdbx_seq_one_letter_code
_entity_poly.pdbx_strand_id
1 'polypeptide(L)'
;MVAPSKFPLFHLPCLARNEVLKQLTPIEVIILSLCSKSAYNLCKGIQKKETNGGCCGNGNDIELKFSSRNEITMTFRDPRLTTWSFYFDDSIDSRSFKVMNDLYTSSWTPKEDPVKFKIFRNERTRFDHNLRLFTTGPDDIEVIERWVLYLSDLFNASLNKLHLNTEYFGIEENKRIINAFGTEGSMTTFHLENGNVKGEEDEELIRWTLENQPARRHLTLNFLPNEGFRFDFKTFKYYFWDIKIEKSKWISLEKTFDINSMIIKLLGSSFTNNDFKIIMNKWKDGWNPNWSSMKIEFSETLDVENFANEYLSDNEVDPEFKPLLNVFAKLNLRLGGAEDTIVYNVSRPDKTVLTVRIKENIADFILYNLR
;
A
#
# COMPACT_ATOMS: atom_id res chain seq x y z
N MET A 1 -21.40 -50.97 3.83
CA MET A 1 -20.33 -50.04 3.39
C MET A 1 -19.23 -50.07 4.43
N VAL A 2 -18.05 -50.55 4.07
CA VAL A 2 -16.87 -50.54 4.95
C VAL A 2 -16.35 -49.10 4.98
N ALA A 3 -16.25 -48.50 6.17
CA ALA A 3 -15.64 -47.18 6.31
C ALA A 3 -14.20 -47.24 5.75
N PRO A 4 -13.78 -46.30 4.88
CA PRO A 4 -12.42 -46.31 4.36
C PRO A 4 -11.43 -46.27 5.54
N SER A 5 -10.44 -47.16 5.50
CA SER A 5 -9.40 -47.24 6.52
C SER A 5 -8.70 -45.88 6.66
N LYS A 6 -8.51 -45.40 7.90
CA LYS A 6 -7.87 -44.11 8.19
C LYS A 6 -6.53 -44.01 7.44
N PHE A 7 -6.38 -43.02 6.56
CA PHE A 7 -5.11 -42.77 5.87
C PHE A 7 -4.10 -42.18 6.87
N PRO A 8 -2.97 -42.86 7.15
CA PRO A 8 -2.07 -42.46 8.22
C PRO A 8 -1.05 -41.43 7.69
N LEU A 9 -1.49 -40.22 7.33
CA LEU A 9 -0.66 -39.16 6.72
C LEU A 9 0.69 -38.95 7.45
N PHE A 10 0.68 -38.97 8.78
CA PHE A 10 1.88 -38.77 9.60
C PHE A 10 2.85 -39.96 9.63
N HIS A 11 2.40 -41.16 9.26
CA HIS A 11 3.23 -42.37 9.18
C HIS A 11 3.88 -42.55 7.80
N LEU A 12 3.59 -41.68 6.83
CA LEU A 12 4.26 -41.70 5.55
C LEU A 12 5.76 -41.40 5.71
N PRO A 13 6.62 -42.01 4.86
CA PRO A 13 8.02 -41.60 4.74
C PRO A 13 8.14 -40.09 4.51
N CYS A 14 9.18 -39.48 5.07
CA CYS A 14 9.37 -38.02 5.07
C CYS A 14 9.24 -37.39 3.67
N LEU A 15 9.81 -38.01 2.64
CA LEU A 15 9.73 -37.53 1.26
C LEU A 15 8.30 -37.52 0.73
N ALA A 16 7.59 -38.66 0.81
CA ALA A 16 6.21 -38.77 0.35
C ALA A 16 5.28 -37.81 1.10
N ARG A 17 5.46 -37.69 2.43
CA ARG A 17 4.70 -36.76 3.26
C ARG A 17 4.91 -35.32 2.83
N ASN A 18 6.16 -34.90 2.59
CA ASN A 18 6.45 -33.54 2.19
C ASN A 18 5.85 -33.24 0.80
N GLU A 19 5.92 -34.16 -0.15
CA GLU A 19 5.33 -33.97 -1.48
C GLU A 19 3.80 -33.87 -1.46
N VAL A 20 3.12 -34.56 -0.54
CA VAL A 20 1.68 -34.37 -0.32
C VAL A 20 1.40 -32.98 0.26
N LEU A 21 2.19 -32.56 1.26
CA LEU A 21 1.97 -31.30 1.96
C LEU A 21 2.26 -30.06 1.09
N LYS A 22 3.18 -30.17 0.13
CA LYS A 22 3.44 -29.12 -0.87
C LYS A 22 2.28 -28.91 -1.85
N GLN A 23 1.41 -29.90 -2.00
CA GLN A 23 0.24 -29.81 -2.89
C GLN A 23 -0.98 -29.20 -2.19
N LEU A 24 -0.93 -29.03 -0.87
CA LEU A 24 -2.02 -28.44 -0.11
C LEU A 24 -2.13 -26.95 -0.41
N THR A 25 -3.36 -26.49 -0.59
CA THR A 25 -3.70 -25.07 -0.59
C THR A 25 -3.43 -24.43 0.78
N PRO A 26 -3.26 -23.10 0.86
CA PRO A 26 -3.11 -22.41 2.14
C PRO A 26 -4.20 -22.73 3.17
N ILE A 27 -5.47 -22.86 2.78
CA ILE A 27 -6.55 -23.26 3.72
C ILE A 27 -6.36 -24.70 4.20
N GLU A 28 -6.01 -25.65 3.34
CA GLU A 28 -5.75 -27.03 3.77
C GLU A 28 -4.57 -27.11 4.73
N VAL A 29 -3.53 -26.29 4.51
CA VAL A 29 -2.40 -26.14 5.45
C VAL A 29 -2.87 -25.60 6.80
N ILE A 30 -3.74 -24.58 6.81
CA ILE A 30 -4.36 -24.03 8.03
C ILE A 30 -5.16 -25.11 8.76
N ILE A 31 -6.10 -25.79 8.08
CA ILE A 31 -6.94 -26.83 8.67
C ILE A 31 -6.09 -27.93 9.30
N LEU A 32 -5.08 -28.42 8.57
CA LEU A 32 -4.20 -29.46 9.06
C LEU A 32 -3.39 -28.98 10.27
N SER A 33 -2.87 -27.76 10.23
CA SER A 33 -2.05 -27.21 11.31
C SER A 33 -2.84 -26.94 12.59
N LEU A 34 -4.16 -26.73 12.51
CA LEU A 34 -5.06 -26.62 13.66
C LEU A 34 -5.38 -27.97 14.33
N CYS A 35 -5.13 -29.10 13.67
CA CYS A 35 -5.44 -30.42 14.23
C CYS A 35 -4.54 -30.84 15.41
N SER A 36 -3.27 -30.41 15.44
CA SER A 36 -2.35 -30.69 16.55
C SER A 36 -1.06 -29.87 16.47
N LYS A 37 -0.35 -29.74 17.60
CA LYS A 37 0.99 -29.11 17.63
C LYS A 37 2.01 -29.79 16.71
N SER A 38 1.91 -31.11 16.52
CA SER A 38 2.78 -31.83 15.59
C SER A 38 2.48 -31.49 14.14
N ALA A 39 1.19 -31.38 13.78
CA ALA A 39 0.77 -30.99 12.44
C ALA A 39 1.18 -29.54 12.14
N TYR A 40 0.99 -28.64 13.12
CA TYR A 40 1.47 -27.26 13.06
C TYR A 40 2.96 -27.15 12.73
N ASN A 41 3.81 -27.81 13.52
CA ASN A 41 5.26 -27.77 13.31
C ASN A 41 5.67 -28.36 11.96
N LEU A 42 4.95 -29.37 11.48
CA LEU A 42 5.19 -29.99 10.18
C LEU A 42 4.84 -29.02 9.04
N CYS A 43 3.66 -28.42 9.06
CA CYS A 43 3.22 -27.41 8.07
C CYS A 43 4.19 -26.23 8.04
N LYS A 44 4.49 -25.64 9.19
CA LYS A 44 5.44 -24.53 9.35
C LYS A 44 6.82 -24.86 8.79
N GLY A 45 7.32 -26.06 9.07
CA GLY A 45 8.64 -26.51 8.60
C GLY A 45 8.74 -26.61 7.08
N ILE A 46 7.63 -26.88 6.39
CA ILE A 46 7.59 -26.96 4.92
C ILE A 46 7.54 -25.56 4.32
N GLN A 47 6.68 -24.68 4.83
CA GLN A 47 6.54 -23.30 4.35
C GLN A 47 7.85 -22.49 4.48
N LYS A 48 8.62 -22.71 5.55
CA LYS A 48 9.95 -22.10 5.72
C LYS A 48 10.99 -22.54 4.70
N LYS A 49 10.88 -23.76 4.15
CA LYS A 49 11.85 -24.27 3.18
C LYS A 49 11.62 -23.70 1.78
N GLU A 50 10.38 -23.35 1.44
CA GLU A 50 10.03 -22.79 0.13
C GLU A 50 10.39 -21.30 0.00
N THR A 51 10.35 -20.55 1.11
CA THR A 51 10.63 -19.10 1.14
C THR A 51 12.11 -18.73 1.10
N ASN A 52 13.03 -19.66 1.40
CA ASN A 52 14.48 -19.38 1.46
C ASN A 52 15.24 -19.51 0.11
N GLY A 53 14.53 -19.69 -1.02
CA GLY A 53 15.13 -20.00 -2.31
C GLY A 53 15.47 -18.82 -3.24
N GLY A 54 15.25 -17.56 -2.84
CA GLY A 54 15.38 -16.39 -3.74
C GLY A 54 16.25 -15.25 -3.18
N CYS A 55 17.18 -14.74 -4.00
CA CYS A 55 18.18 -13.72 -3.62
C CYS A 55 17.65 -12.27 -3.46
N CYS A 56 16.34 -12.02 -3.58
CA CYS A 56 15.78 -10.66 -3.54
C CYS A 56 14.53 -10.59 -2.63
N GLY A 57 14.68 -10.50 -1.29
CA GLY A 57 13.58 -10.09 -0.37
C GLY A 57 12.18 -10.67 -0.63
N ASN A 58 12.07 -12.00 -0.81
CA ASN A 58 10.91 -12.70 -1.37
C ASN A 58 10.12 -13.54 -0.36
N GLY A 59 9.35 -12.91 0.52
CA GLY A 59 8.44 -13.57 1.47
C GLY A 59 6.95 -13.45 1.12
N ASN A 60 6.12 -14.23 1.80
CA ASN A 60 4.66 -14.05 1.84
C ASN A 60 4.33 -12.76 2.61
N ASP A 61 3.27 -12.07 2.21
CA ASP A 61 2.92 -10.76 2.74
C ASP A 61 1.49 -10.79 3.33
N ILE A 62 1.32 -10.21 4.53
CA ILE A 62 0.01 -10.03 5.16
C ILE A 62 -0.36 -8.55 5.10
N GLU A 63 -1.58 -8.29 4.64
CA GLU A 63 -2.26 -7.00 4.66
C GLU A 63 -3.45 -7.09 5.61
N LEU A 64 -3.59 -6.11 6.49
CA LEU A 64 -4.70 -6.01 7.43
C LEU A 64 -5.47 -4.73 7.15
N LYS A 65 -6.80 -4.86 7.01
CA LYS A 65 -7.70 -3.76 6.70
C LYS A 65 -8.82 -3.68 7.74
N PHE A 66 -8.84 -2.57 8.47
CA PHE A 66 -9.91 -2.18 9.37
C PHE A 66 -10.78 -1.12 8.68
N SER A 67 -12.03 -1.48 8.37
CA SER A 67 -12.98 -0.63 7.64
C SER A 67 -14.42 -1.10 7.91
N SER A 68 -15.40 -0.73 7.07
CA SER A 68 -16.77 -1.28 7.15
C SER A 68 -16.84 -2.80 7.09
N ARG A 69 -15.81 -3.45 6.54
CA ARG A 69 -15.56 -4.87 6.71
C ARG A 69 -14.12 -5.05 7.14
N ASN A 70 -13.93 -5.67 8.29
CA ASN A 70 -12.60 -6.04 8.77
C ASN A 70 -12.11 -7.24 7.95
N GLU A 71 -10.94 -7.09 7.34
CA GLU A 71 -10.39 -8.05 6.39
C GLU A 71 -8.90 -8.24 6.67
N ILE A 72 -8.48 -9.50 6.79
CA ILE A 72 -7.08 -9.88 6.69
C ILE A 72 -6.87 -10.49 5.31
N THR A 73 -5.99 -9.90 4.51
CA THR A 73 -5.61 -10.42 3.21
C THR A 73 -4.19 -10.98 3.28
N MET A 74 -4.06 -12.28 3.04
CA MET A 74 -2.79 -12.93 2.80
C MET A 74 -2.52 -12.99 1.30
N THR A 75 -1.37 -12.47 0.89
CA THR A 75 -0.87 -12.59 -0.48
C THR A 75 0.33 -13.52 -0.50
N PHE A 76 0.21 -14.60 -1.27
CA PHE A 76 1.30 -15.55 -1.47
C PHE A 76 2.07 -15.21 -2.73
N ARG A 77 3.39 -15.28 -2.67
CA ARG A 77 4.24 -15.14 -3.86
C ARG A 77 4.33 -16.48 -4.58
N ASP A 78 3.21 -16.93 -5.14
CA ASP A 78 3.17 -18.07 -6.06
C ASP A 78 3.02 -17.59 -7.53
N PRO A 79 3.36 -18.40 -8.55
CA PRO A 79 3.26 -18.02 -9.96
C PRO A 79 1.84 -17.68 -10.45
N ARG A 80 0.80 -18.09 -9.70
CA ARG A 80 -0.61 -17.83 -9.96
C ARG A 80 -1.11 -16.57 -9.23
N LEU A 81 -0.29 -15.98 -8.34
CA LEU A 81 -0.62 -14.83 -7.49
C LEU A 81 -1.94 -15.05 -6.74
N THR A 82 -2.04 -16.16 -6.00
CA THR A 82 -3.25 -16.44 -5.22
C THR A 82 -3.37 -15.49 -4.03
N THR A 83 -4.56 -14.92 -3.88
CA THR A 83 -4.93 -14.07 -2.74
C THR A 83 -5.91 -14.84 -1.87
N TRP A 84 -5.68 -14.84 -0.57
CA TRP A 84 -6.57 -15.43 0.41
C TRP A 84 -7.01 -14.35 1.39
N SER A 85 -8.30 -14.05 1.43
CA SER A 85 -8.87 -13.08 2.36
C SER A 85 -9.71 -13.76 3.43
N PHE A 86 -9.59 -13.27 4.65
CA PHE A 86 -10.37 -13.64 5.81
C PHE A 86 -11.21 -12.42 6.21
N TYR A 87 -12.52 -12.53 6.10
CA TYR A 87 -13.46 -11.46 6.43
C TYR A 87 -14.05 -11.72 7.81
N PHE A 88 -14.03 -10.71 8.67
CA PHE A 88 -14.74 -10.75 9.93
C PHE A 88 -16.15 -10.21 9.74
N ASP A 89 -17.13 -10.99 10.16
CA ASP A 89 -18.56 -10.69 10.07
C ASP A 89 -19.12 -10.63 11.49
N ASP A 90 -20.02 -9.67 11.73
CA ASP A 90 -20.59 -9.38 13.05
C ASP A 90 -21.65 -10.43 13.45
N SER A 91 -22.13 -11.24 12.50
CA SER A 91 -23.25 -12.17 12.70
C SER A 91 -22.81 -13.63 12.70
N ILE A 92 -22.74 -14.25 13.89
CA ILE A 92 -22.40 -15.67 14.00
C ILE A 92 -23.47 -16.53 13.32
N ASP A 93 -23.04 -17.36 12.37
CA ASP A 93 -23.88 -18.42 11.82
C ASP A 93 -24.17 -19.48 12.90
N SER A 94 -25.44 -19.86 13.02
CA SER A 94 -25.92 -21.00 13.81
C SER A 94 -25.10 -22.29 13.63
N ARG A 95 -24.46 -22.46 12.46
CA ARG A 95 -23.52 -23.54 12.17
C ARG A 95 -22.11 -22.98 12.04
N SER A 96 -21.43 -22.87 13.17
CA SER A 96 -20.05 -22.42 13.22
C SER A 96 -19.09 -23.52 13.67
N PHE A 97 -17.90 -23.51 13.09
CA PHE A 97 -16.77 -24.37 13.42
C PHE A 97 -15.75 -23.55 14.19
N LYS A 98 -15.29 -24.06 15.33
CA LYS A 98 -14.24 -23.42 16.11
C LYS A 98 -12.92 -23.47 15.33
N VAL A 99 -12.31 -22.30 15.10
CA VAL A 99 -10.97 -22.16 14.52
C VAL A 99 -9.94 -22.13 15.64
N MET A 100 -10.11 -21.21 16.58
CA MET A 100 -9.33 -21.11 17.82
C MET A 100 -10.21 -20.51 18.93
N ASN A 101 -9.63 -20.16 20.08
CA ASN A 101 -10.42 -19.52 21.13
C ASN A 101 -11.01 -18.21 20.60
N ASP A 102 -12.33 -18.06 20.77
CA ASP A 102 -13.10 -16.88 20.38
C ASP A 102 -13.09 -16.55 18.88
N LEU A 103 -12.64 -17.48 18.02
CA LEU A 103 -12.63 -17.35 16.57
C LEU A 103 -13.27 -18.57 15.91
N TYR A 104 -14.23 -18.31 15.04
CA TYR A 104 -15.04 -19.33 14.38
C TYR A 104 -15.17 -19.07 12.89
N THR A 105 -15.58 -20.07 12.12
CA THR A 105 -15.94 -19.95 10.71
C THR A 105 -17.22 -20.73 10.42
N SER A 106 -18.01 -20.32 9.43
CA SER A 106 -19.24 -21.04 9.05
C SER A 106 -18.95 -22.20 8.08
N SER A 107 -17.79 -22.18 7.42
CA SER A 107 -17.40 -23.18 6.44
C SER A 107 -15.89 -23.14 6.26
N TRP A 108 -15.25 -24.31 6.16
CA TRP A 108 -13.86 -24.43 5.74
C TRP A 108 -13.66 -24.37 4.22
N THR A 109 -14.75 -24.32 3.46
CA THR A 109 -14.72 -24.14 2.01
C THR A 109 -14.73 -22.64 1.69
N PRO A 110 -13.64 -22.09 1.13
CA PRO A 110 -13.59 -20.69 0.74
C PRO A 110 -14.55 -20.42 -0.42
N LYS A 111 -15.10 -19.21 -0.48
CA LYS A 111 -15.75 -18.71 -1.67
C LYS A 111 -14.68 -18.29 -2.68
N GLU A 112 -14.84 -18.69 -3.93
CA GLU A 112 -13.94 -18.28 -5.02
C GLU A 112 -14.57 -17.12 -5.78
N ASP A 113 -13.84 -16.01 -5.86
CA ASP A 113 -14.26 -14.81 -6.58
C ASP A 113 -13.30 -14.55 -7.75
N PRO A 114 -13.79 -14.55 -9.01
CA PRO A 114 -12.94 -14.30 -10.17
C PRO A 114 -12.60 -12.81 -10.26
N VAL A 115 -11.32 -12.47 -10.17
CA VAL A 115 -10.81 -11.12 -10.28
C VAL A 115 -10.08 -10.94 -11.61
N LYS A 116 -10.60 -10.02 -12.42
CA LYS A 116 -9.98 -9.64 -13.69
C LYS A 116 -8.94 -8.56 -13.45
N PHE A 117 -7.76 -8.75 -14.02
CA PHE A 117 -6.67 -7.78 -13.97
C PHE A 117 -5.98 -7.70 -15.32
N LYS A 118 -5.38 -6.55 -15.62
CA LYS A 118 -4.65 -6.32 -16.86
C LYS A 118 -3.15 -6.34 -16.57
N ILE A 119 -2.42 -7.23 -17.23
CA ILE A 119 -0.96 -7.12 -17.35
C ILE A 119 -0.67 -6.66 -18.77
N PHE A 120 -0.02 -5.50 -18.87
CA PHE A 120 0.17 -4.75 -20.12
C PHE A 120 -1.18 -4.45 -20.80
N ARG A 121 -1.56 -5.24 -21.80
CA ARG A 121 -2.84 -5.11 -22.55
C ARG A 121 -3.71 -6.37 -22.49
N ASN A 122 -3.23 -7.43 -21.84
CA ASN A 122 -3.96 -8.70 -21.77
C ASN A 122 -4.73 -8.78 -20.46
N GLU A 123 -6.03 -9.03 -20.58
CA GLU A 123 -6.87 -9.38 -19.44
C GLU A 123 -6.53 -10.80 -18.99
N ARG A 124 -6.30 -10.94 -17.68
CA ARG A 124 -6.15 -12.22 -17.02
C ARG A 124 -7.16 -12.30 -15.88
N THR A 125 -7.55 -13.51 -15.55
CA THR A 125 -8.40 -13.79 -14.40
C THR A 125 -7.59 -14.57 -13.39
N ARG A 126 -7.60 -14.11 -12.14
CA ARG A 126 -7.19 -14.89 -10.97
C ARG A 126 -8.43 -15.20 -10.15
N PHE A 127 -8.33 -16.17 -9.26
CA PHE A 127 -9.37 -16.46 -8.27
C PHE A 127 -8.86 -16.03 -6.91
N ASP A 128 -9.59 -15.10 -6.28
CA ASP A 128 -9.35 -14.74 -4.90
C ASP A 128 -10.24 -15.63 -4.01
N HIS A 129 -9.66 -16.17 -2.95
CA HIS A 129 -10.31 -17.14 -2.07
C HIS A 129 -10.67 -16.50 -0.74
N ASN A 130 -11.94 -16.59 -0.39
CA ASN A 130 -12.54 -15.78 0.67
C ASN A 130 -13.15 -16.66 1.75
N LEU A 131 -12.65 -16.54 2.98
CA LEU A 131 -13.17 -17.25 4.15
C LEU A 131 -13.83 -16.27 5.11
N ARG A 132 -14.99 -16.64 5.65
CA ARG A 132 -15.66 -15.84 6.70
C ARG A 132 -15.25 -16.32 8.07
N LEU A 133 -14.91 -15.38 8.93
CA LEU A 133 -14.55 -15.55 10.31
C LEU A 133 -15.49 -14.74 11.20
N PHE A 134 -15.67 -15.21 12.42
CA PHE A 134 -16.51 -14.56 13.44
C PHE A 134 -15.76 -14.58 14.76
N THR A 135 -15.79 -13.46 15.47
CA THR A 135 -15.29 -13.36 16.83
C THR A 135 -16.44 -13.52 17.82
N THR A 136 -16.16 -14.07 19.00
CA THR A 136 -17.16 -14.20 20.09
C THR A 136 -16.65 -13.70 21.43
N GLY A 137 -15.44 -13.15 21.43
CA GLY A 137 -14.76 -12.68 22.64
C GLY A 137 -15.20 -11.27 23.01
N PRO A 138 -14.78 -10.77 24.18
CA PRO A 138 -15.04 -9.39 24.58
C PRO A 138 -14.21 -8.38 23.76
N ASP A 139 -13.27 -8.84 22.94
CA ASP A 139 -12.21 -8.03 22.34
C ASP A 139 -11.78 -8.56 20.98
N ASP A 140 -12.38 -8.02 19.92
CA ASP A 140 -12.14 -8.50 18.56
C ASP A 140 -10.71 -8.22 18.09
N ILE A 141 -10.11 -7.11 18.54
CA ILE A 141 -8.74 -6.72 18.17
C ILE A 141 -7.74 -7.77 18.68
N GLU A 142 -7.89 -8.23 19.93
CA GLU A 142 -7.04 -9.30 20.47
C GLU A 142 -7.19 -10.62 19.69
N VAL A 143 -8.42 -10.97 19.30
CA VAL A 143 -8.66 -12.18 18.50
C VAL A 143 -7.99 -12.07 17.12
N ILE A 144 -8.13 -10.93 16.46
CA ILE A 144 -7.49 -10.61 15.18
C ILE A 144 -5.96 -10.67 15.31
N GLU A 145 -5.40 -10.09 16.37
CA GLU A 145 -3.96 -10.10 16.64
C GLU A 145 -3.42 -11.53 16.77
N ARG A 146 -4.07 -12.37 17.58
CA ARG A 146 -3.70 -13.79 17.72
C ARG A 146 -3.76 -14.52 16.38
N TRP A 147 -4.75 -14.22 15.55
CA TRP A 147 -4.90 -14.85 14.24
C TRP A 147 -3.81 -14.39 13.25
N VAL A 148 -3.49 -13.10 13.22
CA VAL A 148 -2.38 -12.57 12.42
C VAL A 148 -1.06 -13.20 12.85
N LEU A 149 -0.77 -13.26 14.16
CA LEU A 149 0.45 -13.90 14.70
C LEU A 149 0.54 -15.38 14.31
N TYR A 150 -0.58 -16.10 14.38
CA TYR A 150 -0.65 -17.50 13.96
C TYR A 150 -0.31 -17.67 12.47
N LEU A 151 -0.92 -16.87 11.61
CA LEU A 151 -0.69 -16.91 10.16
C LEU A 151 0.74 -16.50 9.80
N SER A 152 1.26 -15.44 10.42
CA SER A 152 2.64 -14.99 10.27
C SER A 152 3.64 -16.10 10.60
N ASP A 153 3.46 -16.80 11.72
CA ASP A 153 4.37 -17.87 12.14
C ASP A 153 4.23 -19.14 11.28
N LEU A 154 3.01 -19.49 10.87
CA LEU A 154 2.74 -20.67 10.04
C LEU A 154 3.33 -20.54 8.63
N PHE A 155 3.15 -19.37 8.01
CA PHE A 155 3.53 -19.12 6.61
C PHE A 155 4.84 -18.36 6.44
N ASN A 156 5.54 -18.05 7.55
CA ASN A 156 6.74 -17.22 7.56
C ASN A 156 6.49 -15.89 6.81
N ALA A 157 5.34 -15.28 7.11
CA ALA A 157 4.86 -14.07 6.49
C ALA A 157 4.96 -12.90 7.48
N SER A 158 5.19 -11.70 6.99
CA SER A 158 5.19 -10.48 7.82
C SER A 158 3.96 -9.64 7.55
N LEU A 159 3.35 -9.09 8.61
CA LEU A 159 2.41 -8.00 8.48
C LEU A 159 3.18 -6.76 8.00
N ASN A 160 2.94 -6.35 6.76
CA ASN A 160 3.71 -5.28 6.12
C ASN A 160 2.83 -4.14 5.58
N LYS A 161 1.51 -4.32 5.58
CA LYS A 161 0.53 -3.31 5.21
C LYS A 161 -0.62 -3.25 6.21
N LEU A 162 -0.95 -2.03 6.63
CA LEU A 162 -2.12 -1.75 7.47
C LEU A 162 -2.98 -0.67 6.80
N HIS A 163 -4.25 -0.97 6.59
CA HIS A 163 -5.26 -0.01 6.19
C HIS A 163 -6.22 0.22 7.35
N LEU A 164 -6.36 1.46 7.78
CA LEU A 164 -7.27 1.87 8.83
C LEU A 164 -8.20 2.96 8.32
N ASN A 165 -9.50 2.69 8.34
CA ASN A 165 -10.52 3.70 8.20
C ASN A 165 -11.06 4.06 9.59
N THR A 166 -10.73 5.25 10.08
CA THR A 166 -10.99 5.63 11.48
C THR A 166 -12.45 5.92 11.77
N GLU A 167 -13.30 6.11 10.76
CA GLU A 167 -14.73 6.42 10.92
C GLU A 167 -15.53 5.23 11.50
N TYR A 168 -15.00 4.02 11.40
CA TYR A 168 -15.69 2.80 11.84
C TYR A 168 -15.40 2.39 13.29
N PHE A 169 -14.52 3.08 14.00
CA PHE A 169 -14.06 2.71 15.34
C PHE A 169 -14.04 3.91 16.27
N GLY A 170 -14.22 3.67 17.57
CA GLY A 170 -14.01 4.70 18.59
C GLY A 170 -12.54 5.16 18.66
N ILE A 171 -12.30 6.29 19.31
CA ILE A 171 -10.95 6.88 19.44
C ILE A 171 -9.95 5.90 20.07
N GLU A 172 -10.32 5.26 21.17
CA GLU A 172 -9.44 4.33 21.88
C GLU A 172 -9.21 3.02 21.10
N GLU A 173 -10.21 2.56 20.34
CA GLU A 173 -10.07 1.40 19.46
C GLU A 173 -9.09 1.68 18.31
N ASN A 174 -9.20 2.85 17.67
CA ASN A 174 -8.25 3.29 16.64
C ASN A 174 -6.81 3.32 17.15
N LYS A 175 -6.60 3.92 18.33
CA LYS A 175 -5.28 3.96 18.98
C LYS A 175 -4.77 2.55 19.27
N ARG A 176 -5.65 1.68 19.76
CA ARG A 176 -5.32 0.28 20.04
C ARG A 176 -4.91 -0.49 18.80
N ILE A 177 -5.63 -0.33 17.68
CA ILE A 177 -5.27 -0.94 16.39
C ILE A 177 -3.86 -0.52 15.97
N ILE A 178 -3.57 0.79 16.01
CA ILE A 178 -2.24 1.30 15.62
C ILE A 178 -1.14 0.75 16.54
N ASN A 179 -1.39 0.67 17.85
CA ASN A 179 -0.42 0.14 18.80
C ASN A 179 -0.19 -1.38 18.65
N ALA A 180 -1.25 -2.15 18.43
CA ALA A 180 -1.16 -3.60 18.26
C ALA A 180 -0.44 -3.98 16.97
N PHE A 181 -0.80 -3.35 15.85
CA PHE A 181 -0.33 -3.76 14.52
C PHE A 181 0.80 -2.89 13.96
N GLY A 182 1.09 -1.74 14.57
CA GLY A 182 2.10 -0.79 14.10
C GLY A 182 3.52 -1.02 14.65
N THR A 183 3.70 -1.91 15.63
CA THR A 183 4.96 -2.02 16.40
C THR A 183 5.99 -2.98 15.80
N GLU A 184 5.62 -3.88 14.88
CA GLU A 184 6.46 -5.04 14.50
C GLU A 184 7.70 -4.78 13.63
N GLY A 185 8.11 -3.53 13.40
CA GLY A 185 9.35 -3.26 12.63
C GLY A 185 9.26 -3.55 11.12
N SER A 186 8.35 -4.41 10.70
CA SER A 186 8.10 -4.87 9.33
C SER A 186 7.13 -3.99 8.55
N MET A 187 6.38 -3.10 9.21
CA MET A 187 5.35 -2.30 8.55
C MET A 187 5.97 -1.39 7.49
N THR A 188 5.64 -1.66 6.22
CA THR A 188 6.14 -0.91 5.06
C THR A 188 5.12 0.11 4.57
N THR A 189 3.84 -0.24 4.61
CA THR A 189 2.74 0.56 4.07
C THR A 189 1.69 0.85 5.13
N PHE A 190 1.25 2.10 5.21
CA PHE A 190 0.07 2.48 5.98
C PHE A 190 -0.89 3.28 5.10
N HIS A 191 -2.18 2.93 5.16
CA HIS A 191 -3.26 3.68 4.57
C HIS A 191 -4.18 4.18 5.66
N LEU A 192 -4.32 5.51 5.76
CA LEU A 192 -5.26 6.17 6.64
C LEU A 192 -6.43 6.70 5.81
N GLU A 193 -7.64 6.27 6.14
CA GLU A 193 -8.87 6.76 5.54
C GLU A 193 -9.79 7.36 6.62
N ASN A 194 -10.46 8.46 6.28
CA ASN A 194 -11.58 8.99 7.04
C ASN A 194 -12.47 9.79 6.08
N GLY A 195 -13.78 9.53 6.06
CA GLY A 195 -14.69 10.19 5.12
C GLY A 195 -14.69 11.71 5.27
N ASN A 196 -15.13 12.16 6.45
CA ASN A 196 -15.14 13.56 6.88
C ASN A 196 -14.87 13.58 8.38
N VAL A 197 -13.81 14.29 8.80
CA VAL A 197 -13.41 14.38 10.21
C VAL A 197 -14.45 15.23 10.94
N LYS A 198 -15.05 14.73 12.04
CA LYS A 198 -16.18 15.39 12.72
C LYS A 198 -15.72 15.96 14.05
N GLY A 199 -15.59 17.29 14.12
CA GLY A 199 -15.26 17.98 15.37
C GLY A 199 -13.80 17.85 15.78
N GLU A 200 -13.48 18.37 16.97
CA GLU A 200 -12.09 18.51 17.45
C GLU A 200 -11.47 17.16 17.88
N GLU A 201 -12.24 16.27 18.50
CA GLU A 201 -11.72 14.97 18.98
C GLU A 201 -11.25 14.07 17.84
N ASP A 202 -11.99 14.02 16.73
CA ASP A 202 -11.58 13.27 15.54
C ASP A 202 -10.32 13.88 14.90
N GLU A 203 -10.17 15.21 14.92
CA GLU A 203 -8.95 15.88 14.43
C GLU A 203 -7.74 15.58 15.30
N GLU A 204 -7.91 15.52 16.62
CA GLU A 204 -6.87 15.07 17.54
C GLU A 204 -6.47 13.62 17.28
N LEU A 205 -7.44 12.74 17.02
CA LEU A 205 -7.16 11.36 16.61
C LEU A 205 -6.39 11.30 15.30
N ILE A 206 -6.76 12.08 14.28
CA ILE A 206 -6.03 12.14 13.01
C ILE A 206 -4.60 12.64 13.23
N ARG A 207 -4.40 13.71 14.02
CA ARG A 207 -3.06 14.23 14.34
C ARG A 207 -2.22 13.18 15.06
N TRP A 208 -2.78 12.56 16.10
CA TRP A 208 -2.13 11.48 16.82
C TRP A 208 -1.77 10.32 15.89
N THR A 209 -2.67 9.96 14.98
CA THR A 209 -2.43 8.88 14.01
C THR A 209 -1.29 9.23 13.05
N LEU A 210 -1.23 10.46 12.54
CA LEU A 210 -0.14 10.92 11.67
C LEU A 210 1.22 10.92 12.38
N GLU A 211 1.24 11.26 13.67
CA GLU A 211 2.44 11.26 14.51
C GLU A 211 2.91 9.84 14.88
N ASN A 212 1.97 8.90 15.02
CA ASN A 212 2.23 7.53 15.49
C ASN A 212 2.14 6.48 14.37
N GLN A 213 1.93 6.88 13.12
CA GLN A 213 1.77 5.94 12.02
C GLN A 213 3.02 5.04 11.85
N PRO A 214 2.84 3.75 11.55
CA PRO A 214 3.93 2.79 11.56
C PRO A 214 4.70 2.62 10.24
N ALA A 215 4.29 3.29 9.16
CA ALA A 215 4.86 3.09 7.83
C ALA A 215 6.30 3.55 7.74
N ARG A 216 7.09 2.77 7.00
CA ARG A 216 8.51 3.05 6.73
C ARG A 216 8.82 3.32 5.26
N ARG A 217 7.88 3.06 4.34
CA ARG A 217 8.10 3.20 2.90
C ARG A 217 6.96 3.93 2.20
N HIS A 218 5.73 3.48 2.41
CA HIS A 218 4.58 3.91 1.62
C HIS A 218 3.50 4.45 2.56
N LEU A 219 3.15 5.72 2.42
CA LEU A 219 2.10 6.35 3.22
C LEU A 219 0.98 6.84 2.30
N THR A 220 -0.25 6.42 2.55
CA THR A 220 -1.43 6.97 1.87
C THR A 220 -2.37 7.61 2.89
N LEU A 221 -2.75 8.85 2.62
CA LEU A 221 -3.67 9.63 3.45
C LEU A 221 -4.89 10.00 2.59
N ASN A 222 -6.08 9.62 3.04
CA ASN A 222 -7.34 9.95 2.39
C ASN A 222 -8.36 10.41 3.43
N PHE A 223 -8.30 11.69 3.80
CA PHE A 223 -9.26 12.29 4.72
C PHE A 223 -9.53 13.75 4.40
N LEU A 224 -10.68 14.25 4.87
CA LEU A 224 -11.06 15.65 4.78
C LEU A 224 -11.16 16.23 6.21
N PRO A 225 -10.16 17.00 6.67
CA PRO A 225 -10.17 17.61 8.00
C PRO A 225 -11.03 18.89 8.03
N ASN A 226 -11.24 19.47 9.22
CA ASN A 226 -11.95 20.74 9.35
C ASN A 226 -11.15 21.90 8.75
N GLU A 227 -11.84 23.00 8.48
CA GLU A 227 -11.18 24.23 8.02
C GLU A 227 -10.15 24.71 9.05
N GLY A 228 -8.97 25.08 8.57
CA GLY A 228 -7.87 25.52 9.44
C GLY A 228 -7.02 24.38 10.00
N PHE A 229 -7.30 23.11 9.70
CA PHE A 229 -6.42 22.01 10.06
C PHE A 229 -4.99 22.22 9.55
N ARG A 230 -4.02 21.97 10.43
CA ARG A 230 -2.59 22.05 10.15
C ARG A 230 -1.87 20.85 10.72
N PHE A 231 -0.92 20.36 9.94
CA PHE A 231 0.00 19.32 10.34
C PHE A 231 1.43 19.74 9.95
N ASP A 232 2.40 19.44 10.82
CA ASP A 232 3.81 19.68 10.52
C ASP A 232 4.44 18.39 10.01
N PHE A 233 4.69 18.30 8.70
CA PHE A 233 5.28 17.12 8.07
C PHE A 233 6.69 16.79 8.57
N LYS A 234 7.35 17.72 9.28
CA LYS A 234 8.65 17.48 9.93
C LYS A 234 8.57 16.53 11.12
N THR A 235 7.37 16.31 11.67
CA THR A 235 7.16 15.35 12.76
C THR A 235 7.20 13.90 12.29
N PHE A 236 7.14 13.65 10.97
CA PHE A 236 7.27 12.30 10.45
C PHE A 236 8.64 11.70 10.78
N LYS A 237 8.60 10.54 11.45
CA LYS A 237 9.78 9.83 11.93
C LYS A 237 10.67 9.27 10.81
N TYR A 238 10.10 8.98 9.64
CA TYR A 238 10.78 8.27 8.56
C TYR A 238 10.77 9.06 7.26
N TYR A 239 11.79 8.81 6.43
CA TYR A 239 11.82 9.20 5.02
C TYR A 239 11.04 8.17 4.21
N PHE A 240 10.02 8.60 3.47
CA PHE A 240 9.19 7.69 2.68
C PHE A 240 9.76 7.48 1.28
N TRP A 241 9.53 6.30 0.73
CA TRP A 241 9.68 6.07 -0.70
C TRP A 241 8.58 6.78 -1.47
N ASP A 242 7.32 6.65 -1.03
CA ASP A 242 6.24 7.47 -1.54
C ASP A 242 5.22 7.86 -0.48
N ILE A 243 4.69 9.06 -0.65
CA ILE A 243 3.54 9.57 0.07
C ILE A 243 2.47 10.00 -0.93
N LYS A 244 1.26 9.51 -0.73
CA LYS A 244 0.07 9.87 -1.50
C LYS A 244 -0.94 10.52 -0.57
N ILE A 245 -1.33 11.74 -0.87
CA ILE A 245 -2.33 12.49 -0.13
C ILE A 245 -3.49 12.78 -1.07
N GLU A 246 -4.61 12.12 -0.82
CA GLU A 246 -5.88 12.39 -1.46
C GLU A 246 -6.61 13.51 -0.71
N LYS A 247 -7.50 14.22 -1.42
CA LYS A 247 -8.27 15.36 -0.87
C LYS A 247 -7.35 16.41 -0.22
N SER A 248 -6.22 16.70 -0.89
CA SER A 248 -5.11 17.49 -0.36
C SER A 248 -5.36 19.01 -0.21
N LYS A 249 -6.61 19.48 -0.31
CA LYS A 249 -6.99 20.91 -0.20
C LYS A 249 -6.54 21.58 1.11
N TRP A 250 -6.34 20.81 2.17
CA TRP A 250 -5.91 21.32 3.47
C TRP A 250 -4.40 21.61 3.55
N ILE A 251 -3.63 21.24 2.52
CA ILE A 251 -2.18 21.44 2.46
C ILE A 251 -1.87 22.74 1.69
N SER A 252 -1.13 23.65 2.31
CA SER A 252 -0.60 24.82 1.62
C SER A 252 0.64 24.47 0.78
N LEU A 253 0.91 25.26 -0.26
CA LEU A 253 2.06 25.02 -1.14
C LEU A 253 3.38 24.99 -0.37
N GLU A 254 3.57 25.89 0.60
CA GLU A 254 4.81 25.98 1.37
C GLU A 254 5.08 24.70 2.16
N LYS A 255 4.01 24.09 2.70
CA LYS A 255 4.11 22.84 3.47
C LYS A 255 4.50 21.64 2.60
N THR A 256 4.21 21.67 1.31
CA THR A 256 4.60 20.58 0.39
C THR A 256 6.12 20.46 0.24
N PHE A 257 6.85 21.57 0.39
CA PHE A 257 8.30 21.59 0.29
C PHE A 257 8.99 20.95 1.51
N ASP A 258 8.29 20.85 2.64
CA ASP A 258 8.77 20.22 3.87
C ASP A 258 8.50 18.69 3.90
N ILE A 259 7.77 18.14 2.93
CA ILE A 259 7.43 16.70 2.91
C ILE A 259 8.68 15.87 2.63
N ASN A 260 9.03 15.01 3.59
CA ASN A 260 10.21 14.18 3.53
C ASN A 260 9.94 12.82 2.84
N SER A 261 9.90 12.83 1.50
CA SER A 261 9.61 11.64 0.69
C SER A 261 10.35 11.69 -0.65
N MET A 262 10.67 10.53 -1.24
CA MET A 262 11.23 10.44 -2.59
C MET A 262 10.18 10.74 -3.66
N ILE A 263 8.95 10.26 -3.47
CA ILE A 263 7.83 10.50 -4.38
C ILE A 263 6.68 11.12 -3.60
N ILE A 264 6.12 12.21 -4.10
CA ILE A 264 4.97 12.89 -3.51
C ILE A 264 3.83 12.90 -4.52
N LYS A 265 2.62 12.56 -4.08
CA LYS A 265 1.40 12.66 -4.89
C LYS A 265 0.34 13.43 -4.12
N LEU A 266 -0.07 14.59 -4.63
CA LEU A 266 -1.12 15.43 -4.07
C LEU A 266 -2.30 15.42 -5.02
N LEU A 267 -3.42 14.82 -4.60
CA LEU A 267 -4.64 14.69 -5.41
C LEU A 267 -5.75 15.55 -4.82
N GLY A 268 -6.58 16.14 -5.68
CA GLY A 268 -7.62 17.09 -5.30
C GLY A 268 -7.09 18.26 -4.46
N SER A 269 -6.02 18.91 -4.89
CA SER A 269 -5.44 20.07 -4.19
C SER A 269 -6.26 21.35 -4.43
N SER A 270 -5.91 22.43 -3.73
CA SER A 270 -6.42 23.78 -4.00
C SER A 270 -5.45 24.62 -4.85
N PHE A 271 -4.44 23.99 -5.46
CA PHE A 271 -3.38 24.71 -6.17
C PHE A 271 -3.85 25.17 -7.55
N THR A 272 -3.37 26.34 -7.93
CA THR A 272 -3.70 27.07 -9.15
C THR A 272 -2.51 27.17 -10.10
N ASN A 273 -2.72 27.77 -11.28
CA ASN A 273 -1.65 28.13 -12.20
C ASN A 273 -0.60 29.04 -11.55
N ASN A 274 -1.01 29.91 -10.61
CA ASN A 274 -0.05 30.76 -9.88
C ASN A 274 0.89 29.92 -9.01
N ASP A 275 0.36 28.90 -8.32
CA ASP A 275 1.16 27.97 -7.51
C ASP A 275 2.12 27.16 -8.37
N PHE A 276 1.67 26.73 -9.55
CA PHE A 276 2.54 26.09 -10.54
C PHE A 276 3.72 27.01 -10.92
N LYS A 277 3.47 28.29 -11.22
CA LYS A 277 4.53 29.28 -11.50
C LYS A 277 5.48 29.46 -10.33
N ILE A 278 4.97 29.49 -9.09
CA ILE A 278 5.80 29.59 -7.88
C ILE A 278 6.74 28.38 -7.78
N ILE A 279 6.26 27.15 -7.99
CA ILE A 279 7.09 25.93 -7.98
C ILE A 279 8.21 26.05 -9.02
N MET A 280 7.86 26.45 -10.24
CA MET A 280 8.81 26.54 -11.35
C MET A 280 9.87 27.61 -11.14
N ASN A 281 9.49 28.79 -10.68
CA ASN A 281 10.42 29.87 -10.36
C ASN A 281 11.33 29.48 -9.19
N LYS A 282 10.76 28.93 -8.12
CA LYS A 282 11.53 28.45 -6.96
C LYS A 282 12.62 27.45 -7.39
N TRP A 283 12.28 26.51 -8.27
CA TRP A 283 13.25 25.55 -8.80
C TRP A 283 14.33 26.21 -9.68
N LYS A 284 13.93 27.11 -10.60
CA LYS A 284 14.86 27.88 -11.45
C LYS A 284 15.87 28.68 -10.61
N ASP A 285 15.43 29.24 -9.48
CA ASP A 285 16.25 30.03 -8.55
C ASP A 285 17.22 29.18 -7.70
N GLY A 286 17.38 27.89 -8.03
CA GLY A 286 18.39 27.03 -7.42
C GLY A 286 17.89 26.17 -6.25
N TRP A 287 16.58 26.18 -5.94
CA TRP A 287 16.04 25.27 -4.93
C TRP A 287 16.26 23.81 -5.33
N ASN A 288 16.74 23.00 -4.37
CA ASN A 288 16.95 21.57 -4.55
C ASN A 288 16.05 20.79 -3.58
N PRO A 289 14.92 20.22 -4.04
CA PRO A 289 14.03 19.47 -3.19
C PRO A 289 14.62 18.12 -2.75
N ASN A 290 14.09 17.58 -1.65
CA ASN A 290 14.43 16.25 -1.14
C ASN A 290 13.69 15.10 -1.86
N TRP A 291 12.73 15.42 -2.73
CA TRP A 291 11.99 14.48 -3.55
C TRP A 291 12.62 14.34 -4.94
N SER A 292 12.41 13.19 -5.58
CA SER A 292 12.79 12.92 -6.98
C SER A 292 11.60 13.07 -7.94
N SER A 293 10.37 12.87 -7.46
CA SER A 293 9.16 13.12 -8.24
C SER A 293 8.04 13.69 -7.37
N MET A 294 7.32 14.67 -7.92
CA MET A 294 6.13 15.25 -7.31
C MET A 294 5.01 15.32 -8.35
N LYS A 295 3.89 14.68 -8.07
CA LYS A 295 2.68 14.73 -8.89
C LYS A 295 1.61 15.54 -8.16
N ILE A 296 1.02 16.51 -8.85
CA ILE A 296 -0.01 17.39 -8.32
C ILE A 296 -1.21 17.41 -9.27
N GLU A 297 -2.40 17.23 -8.71
CA GLU A 297 -3.66 17.56 -9.36
C GLU A 297 -4.12 18.95 -8.90
N PHE A 298 -4.08 19.92 -9.82
CA PHE A 298 -4.47 21.31 -9.62
C PHE A 298 -6.00 21.47 -9.68
N SER A 299 -6.50 22.55 -9.09
CA SER A 299 -7.94 22.87 -9.07
C SER A 299 -8.46 23.36 -10.42
N GLU A 300 -7.58 23.69 -11.35
CA GLU A 300 -7.89 24.22 -12.67
C GLU A 300 -6.95 23.61 -13.72
N THR A 301 -7.39 23.64 -14.98
CA THR A 301 -6.54 23.26 -16.12
C THR A 301 -5.31 24.16 -16.18
N LEU A 302 -4.15 23.57 -16.40
CA LEU A 302 -2.90 24.32 -16.49
C LEU A 302 -2.81 25.07 -17.82
N ASP A 303 -2.42 26.35 -17.76
CA ASP A 303 -2.18 27.21 -18.92
C ASP A 303 -0.78 26.92 -19.50
N VAL A 304 -0.76 25.88 -20.32
CA VAL A 304 0.46 25.33 -20.90
C VAL A 304 1.11 26.27 -21.92
N GLU A 305 0.31 27.06 -22.65
CA GLU A 305 0.83 27.99 -23.66
C GLU A 305 1.57 29.15 -23.02
N ASN A 306 1.00 29.73 -21.96
CA ASN A 306 1.64 30.80 -21.21
C ASN A 306 2.92 30.31 -20.53
N PHE A 307 2.91 29.09 -19.98
CA PHE A 307 4.13 28.47 -19.45
C PHE A 307 5.21 28.28 -20.52
N ALA A 308 4.86 27.75 -21.70
CA ALA A 308 5.84 27.57 -22.78
C ALA A 308 6.47 28.93 -23.17
N ASN A 309 5.66 29.97 -23.29
CA ASN A 309 6.13 31.31 -23.66
C ASN A 309 7.00 31.96 -22.58
N GLU A 310 6.70 31.76 -21.29
CA GLU A 310 7.49 32.34 -20.18
C GLU A 310 8.78 31.54 -19.88
N TYR A 311 8.83 30.23 -20.15
CA TYR A 311 9.91 29.37 -19.67
C TYR A 311 10.80 28.77 -20.77
N LEU A 312 10.33 28.72 -22.03
CA LEU A 312 11.12 28.24 -23.17
C LEU A 312 11.69 29.35 -24.05
N SER A 313 11.17 30.58 -23.95
CA SER A 313 11.62 31.71 -24.79
C SER A 313 13.07 32.12 -24.55
N ASP A 314 13.63 31.83 -23.38
CA ASP A 314 15.00 32.20 -22.99
C ASP A 314 16.02 31.05 -23.01
N ASN A 315 15.62 29.84 -23.42
CA ASN A 315 16.54 28.68 -23.46
C ASN A 315 16.83 28.29 -24.91
N GLU A 316 17.79 28.97 -25.55
CA GLU A 316 18.63 28.27 -26.52
C GLU A 316 19.24 27.07 -25.80
N VAL A 317 18.66 25.88 -26.04
CA VAL A 317 19.17 24.63 -25.49
C VAL A 317 20.63 24.54 -25.91
N ASP A 318 21.52 24.67 -24.93
CA ASP A 318 22.96 24.52 -25.13
C ASP A 318 23.20 23.22 -25.93
N PRO A 319 23.87 23.31 -27.10
CA PRO A 319 24.05 22.19 -28.03
C PRO A 319 24.56 20.91 -27.36
N GLU A 320 25.32 21.02 -26.25
CA GLU A 320 25.84 19.87 -25.50
C GLU A 320 24.73 19.02 -24.83
N PHE A 321 23.54 19.59 -24.57
CA PHE A 321 22.45 18.91 -23.87
C PHE A 321 21.40 18.27 -24.80
N LYS A 322 21.45 18.55 -26.11
CA LYS A 322 20.58 17.93 -27.13
C LYS A 322 20.62 16.38 -27.15
N PRO A 323 21.78 15.72 -26.99
CA PRO A 323 21.84 14.26 -26.93
C PRO A 323 21.13 13.67 -25.70
N LEU A 324 21.21 14.35 -24.55
CA LEU A 324 20.58 13.92 -23.30
C LEU A 324 19.05 14.08 -23.36
N LEU A 325 18.57 15.21 -23.90
CA LEU A 325 17.15 15.42 -24.19
C LEU A 325 16.56 14.31 -25.08
N ASN A 326 17.32 13.80 -26.06
CA ASN A 326 16.91 12.65 -26.88
C ASN A 326 16.84 11.33 -26.09
N VAL A 327 17.69 11.14 -25.07
CA VAL A 327 17.61 9.98 -24.16
C VAL A 327 16.36 10.08 -23.28
N PHE A 328 16.06 11.28 -22.74
CA PHE A 328 14.85 11.51 -21.95
C PHE A 328 13.56 11.41 -22.79
N ALA A 329 13.55 11.91 -24.03
CA ALA A 329 12.44 11.71 -24.97
C ALA A 329 12.20 10.21 -25.24
N LYS A 330 13.26 9.41 -25.39
CA LYS A 330 13.17 7.94 -25.54
C LYS A 330 12.73 7.22 -24.27
N LEU A 331 13.13 7.70 -23.09
CA LEU A 331 12.64 7.20 -21.79
C LEU A 331 11.16 7.52 -21.59
N ASN A 332 10.73 8.73 -21.96
CA ASN A 332 9.33 9.18 -21.91
C ASN A 332 8.43 8.36 -22.85
N LEU A 333 8.93 7.96 -24.04
CA LEU A 333 8.24 7.01 -24.92
C LEU A 333 8.09 5.60 -24.31
N ARG A 334 9.06 5.14 -23.50
CA ARG A 334 8.99 3.84 -22.82
C ARG A 334 8.10 3.84 -21.57
N LEU A 335 7.88 5.00 -20.95
CA LEU A 335 7.03 5.16 -19.76
C LEU A 335 5.54 5.38 -20.09
N GLY A 336 5.14 5.23 -21.36
CA GLY A 336 3.73 5.19 -21.75
C GLY A 336 3.02 6.56 -21.70
N GLY A 337 3.60 7.58 -22.33
CA GLY A 337 2.86 8.82 -22.60
C GLY A 337 1.64 8.52 -23.48
N ALA A 338 0.44 8.85 -23.00
CA ALA A 338 -0.75 8.94 -23.84
C ALA A 338 -0.59 10.12 -24.83
N GLU A 339 -1.24 10.05 -26.00
CA GLU A 339 -1.11 11.02 -27.11
C GLU A 339 -1.34 12.50 -26.69
N ASP A 340 -2.00 12.75 -25.55
CA ASP A 340 -2.35 14.09 -25.05
C ASP A 340 -1.47 14.62 -23.90
N THR A 341 -0.30 14.00 -23.65
CA THR A 341 0.59 14.44 -22.56
C THR A 341 1.66 15.40 -23.07
N ILE A 342 1.68 16.63 -22.57
CA ILE A 342 2.70 17.63 -22.93
C ILE A 342 3.90 17.47 -21.99
N VAL A 343 5.12 17.49 -22.55
CA VAL A 343 6.35 17.26 -21.80
C VAL A 343 7.32 18.43 -22.01
N TYR A 344 7.74 19.04 -20.91
CA TYR A 344 8.74 20.08 -20.85
C TYR A 344 9.98 19.60 -20.13
N ASN A 345 11.15 20.02 -20.59
CA ASN A 345 12.41 19.81 -19.88
C ASN A 345 13.03 21.18 -19.65
N VAL A 346 13.24 21.52 -18.39
CA VAL A 346 13.90 22.76 -17.98
C VAL A 346 15.23 22.35 -17.36
N SER A 347 16.32 22.97 -17.81
CA SER A 347 17.68 22.71 -17.32
C SER A 347 18.20 23.90 -16.53
N ARG A 348 19.08 23.64 -15.55
CA ARG A 348 19.89 24.65 -14.87
C ARG A 348 21.37 24.54 -15.24
N PRO A 349 22.17 25.60 -15.05
CA PRO A 349 23.62 25.57 -15.29
C PRO A 349 24.38 24.49 -14.50
N ASP A 350 23.82 24.02 -13.38
CA ASP A 350 24.39 22.96 -12.53
C ASP A 350 24.20 21.53 -13.07
N LYS A 351 23.69 21.40 -14.31
CA LYS A 351 23.37 20.14 -15.00
C LYS A 351 22.24 19.33 -14.34
N THR A 352 21.39 19.97 -13.54
CA THR A 352 20.12 19.37 -13.13
C THR A 352 19.03 19.63 -14.16
N VAL A 353 18.16 18.65 -14.38
CA VAL A 353 17.03 18.75 -15.30
C VAL A 353 15.73 18.43 -14.54
N LEU A 354 14.76 19.33 -14.69
CA LEU A 354 13.39 19.11 -14.27
C LEU A 354 12.54 18.80 -15.51
N THR A 355 12.00 17.59 -15.58
CA THR A 355 10.98 17.24 -16.55
C THR A 355 9.61 17.49 -15.94
N VAL A 356 8.77 18.25 -16.64
CA VAL A 356 7.38 18.48 -16.25
C VAL A 356 6.48 17.82 -17.28
N ARG A 357 5.66 16.86 -16.84
CA ARG A 357 4.64 16.22 -17.68
C ARG A 357 3.28 16.76 -17.29
N ILE A 358 2.55 17.31 -18.25
CA ILE A 358 1.26 17.94 -18.02
C ILE A 358 0.20 17.18 -18.81
N LYS A 359 -0.90 16.86 -18.14
CA LYS A 359 -2.13 16.36 -18.75
C LYS A 359 -3.32 17.02 -18.03
N GLU A 360 -4.06 17.87 -18.75
CA GLU A 360 -5.19 18.62 -18.21
C GLU A 360 -4.78 19.45 -16.96
N ASN A 361 -5.34 19.12 -15.80
CA ASN A 361 -5.05 19.75 -14.51
C ASN A 361 -3.97 18.99 -13.70
N ILE A 362 -3.30 18.00 -14.27
CA ILE A 362 -2.28 17.19 -13.59
C ILE A 362 -0.90 17.56 -14.10
N ALA A 363 0.01 17.90 -13.19
CA ALA A 363 1.45 18.00 -13.48
C ALA A 363 2.25 16.96 -12.71
N ASP A 364 3.26 16.40 -13.35
CA ASP A 364 4.27 15.52 -12.76
C ASP A 364 5.66 16.13 -12.98
N PHE A 365 6.26 16.56 -11.88
CA PHE A 365 7.59 17.12 -11.77
C PHE A 365 8.57 15.99 -11.48
N ILE A 366 9.55 15.77 -12.36
CA ILE A 366 10.52 14.68 -12.24
C ILE A 366 11.92 15.25 -12.35
N LEU A 367 12.74 14.98 -11.33
CA LEU A 367 14.10 15.48 -11.25
C LEU A 367 15.10 14.43 -11.71
N TYR A 368 16.02 14.87 -12.55
CA TYR A 368 17.16 14.10 -13.01
C TYR A 368 18.43 14.86 -12.66
N ASN A 369 19.35 14.18 -11.97
CA ASN A 369 20.69 14.69 -11.73
C ASN A 369 21.64 14.04 -12.75
N LEU A 370 22.24 14.84 -13.64
CA LEU A 370 23.10 14.36 -14.73
C LEU A 370 24.55 14.07 -14.29
N ARG A 371 24.75 13.59 -13.06
CA ARG A 371 26.07 13.22 -12.54
C ARG A 371 26.48 11.81 -12.91
#